data_AF-A0A1M6Q6M9-F1
#
_entry.id   AF-A0A1M6Q6M9-F1
#
_cell.length_a   1.000
_cell.length_b   1.000
_cell.length_c   1.000
_cell.angle_alpha   90.00
_cell.angle_beta   90.00
_cell.angle_gamma   90.00
#
_symmetry.space_group_name_H-M   'P 1'
#
loop_
_entity.id
_entity.type
_entity.pdbx_description
1 polymer ?
#
loop_
_entity_poly.entity_id
_entity_poly.type
_entity_poly.pdbx_seq_one_letter_code
_entity_poly.pdbx_strand_id
1 'polypeptide(L)' 'MSTKKQASLMISLPKETKLALRKIAAEKNMDNPDRVTSAAAIARMIILDHMEKIESLKTE' A
#
# COMPACT_ATOMS: atom_id res chain seq x y z
N MET A 1 0.48 25.25 0.43
CA MET A 1 1.36 24.08 0.25
C MET A 1 0.82 23.26 -0.91
N SER A 2 1.57 23.15 -2.00
CA SER A 2 1.15 22.42 -3.20
C SER A 2 0.85 20.98 -2.83
N THR A 3 -0.43 20.63 -2.75
CA THR A 3 -0.86 19.24 -2.67
C THR A 3 -0.37 18.59 -3.96
N LYS A 4 0.77 17.88 -3.91
CA LYS A 4 1.19 17.01 -5.01
C LYS A 4 -0.03 16.13 -5.30
N LYS A 5 -0.75 16.43 -6.39
CA LYS A 5 -2.00 15.76 -6.72
C LYS A 5 -1.67 14.28 -6.89
N GLN A 6 -2.00 13.48 -5.89
CA GLN A 6 -1.85 12.04 -5.99
C GLN A 6 -2.84 11.57 -7.05
N ALA A 7 -2.33 10.97 -8.12
CA ALA A 7 -3.18 10.36 -9.14
C ALA A 7 -3.76 9.05 -8.57
N SER A 8 -5.04 8.81 -8.82
CA SER A 8 -5.64 7.52 -8.50
C SER A 8 -5.08 6.45 -9.46
N LEU A 9 -4.76 5.29 -8.90
CA LEU A 9 -4.34 4.12 -9.66
C LEU A 9 -5.33 2.99 -9.38
N MET A 10 -6.02 2.53 -10.42
CA MET A 10 -6.88 1.36 -10.35
C MET A 10 -6.06 0.13 -10.75
N ILE A 11 -5.97 -0.86 -9.87
CA ILE A 11 -5.21 -2.10 -10.13
C ILE A 11 -6.13 -3.31 -10.03
N SER A 12 -5.97 -4.23 -10.98
CA SER A 12 -6.58 -5.55 -10.94
C SER A 12 -5.63 -6.51 -10.23
N LEU A 13 -6.15 -7.25 -9.24
CA LEU A 13 -5.38 -8.21 -8.45
C LEU A 13 -6.14 -9.54 -8.38
N PRO A 14 -5.43 -10.67 -8.23
CA PRO A 14 -6.05 -11.92 -7.87
C PRO A 14 -6.89 -11.79 -6.58
N LYS A 15 -7.99 -12.55 -6.50
CA LYS A 15 -8.90 -12.50 -5.35
C LYS A 15 -8.19 -12.77 -4.03
N GLU A 16 -7.26 -13.72 -4.04
CA GLU A 16 -6.47 -14.12 -2.87
C GLU A 16 -5.55 -13.00 -2.40
N THR A 17 -4.87 -12.32 -3.33
CA THR A 17 -4.03 -11.15 -3.04
C THR A 17 -4.86 -10.03 -2.42
N LYS A 18 -6.04 -9.74 -2.99
CA LYS A 18 -6.95 -8.73 -2.43
C LYS A 18 -7.43 -9.11 -1.02
N LEU A 19 -7.66 -10.40 -0.76
CA LEU A 19 -8.05 -10.88 0.56
C LEU A 19 -6.90 -10.77 1.56
N ALA A 20 -5.67 -11.11 1.16
CA ALA A 20 -4.48 -10.96 2.00
C ALA A 20 -4.27 -9.50 2.41
N LEU A 21 -4.37 -8.56 1.48
CA LEU A 21 -4.28 -7.12 1.77
C LEU A 21 -5.34 -6.65 2.77
N ARG A 22 -6.55 -7.21 2.71
CA ARG A 22 -7.63 -6.92 3.67
C ARG A 22 -7.33 -7.49 5.06
N LYS A 23 -6.80 -8.71 5.15
CA LYS A 23 -6.41 -9.31 6.42
C LYS A 23 -5.33 -8.48 7.12
N ILE A 24 -4.28 -8.10 6.39
CA ILE A 24 -3.20 -7.24 6.91
C ILE A 24 -3.76 -5.89 7.39
N ALA A 25 -4.67 -5.28 6.61
CA ALA A 25 -5.31 -4.04 7.03
C ALA A 25 -6.15 -4.22 8.31
N ALA A 26 -6.90 -5.31 8.42
CA ALA A 26 -7.71 -5.61 9.60
C ALA A 26 -6.85 -5.85 10.84
N GLU A 27 -5.77 -6.62 10.72
CA GLU A 27 -4.79 -6.86 11.80
C GLU A 27 -4.23 -5.53 12.31
N LYS A 28 -3.76 -4.65 11.42
CA LYS A 28 -3.25 -3.32 11.81
C LYS A 28 -4.30 -2.43 12.48
N ASN A 29 -5.56 -2.54 12.08
CA ASN A 29 -6.65 -1.77 12.68
C ASN A 29 -7.03 -2.32 14.06
N MET A 30 -6.91 -3.62 14.28
CA MET A 30 -7.11 -4.22 15.59
C MET A 30 -6.01 -3.79 16.57
N ASP A 31 -4.76 -3.72 16.10
CA ASP A 31 -3.62 -3.29 16.92
C ASP A 31 -3.64 -1.79 17.23
N ASN A 32 -4.16 -0.96 16.32
CA ASN A 32 -4.30 0.49 16.51
C ASN A 32 -5.69 0.99 16.07
N PRO A 33 -6.69 0.95 16.97
CA PRO A 33 -8.07 1.32 16.65
C PRO A 33 -8.24 2.76 16.15
N ASP A 34 -7.41 3.68 16.64
CA ASP A 34 -7.46 5.10 16.27
C ASP A 34 -6.88 5.38 14.86
N ARG A 35 -6.27 4.37 14.23
CA ARG A 35 -5.55 4.53 12.96
C ARG A 35 -5.99 3.50 11.92
N VAL A 36 -7.22 3.69 11.44
CA VAL A 36 -7.82 2.84 10.41
C VAL A 36 -7.04 2.93 9.09
N THR A 37 -6.50 1.79 8.66
CA THR A 37 -5.90 1.55 7.36
C THR A 37 -6.81 0.70 6.47
N SER A 38 -6.57 0.74 5.16
CA SER A 38 -7.35 0.01 4.15
C SER A 38 -6.45 -0.88 3.30
N ALA A 39 -7.04 -1.85 2.61
CA ALA A 39 -6.31 -2.69 1.65
C ALA A 39 -5.60 -1.86 0.55
N ALA A 40 -6.19 -0.73 0.14
CA ALA A 40 -5.57 0.18 -0.82
C ALA A 40 -4.35 0.90 -0.23
N ALA A 41 -4.41 1.29 1.05
CA ALA A 41 -3.27 1.88 1.75
C ALA A 41 -2.13 0.87 1.92
N ILE A 42 -2.43 -0.39 2.27
CA ILE A 42 -1.44 -1.46 2.32
C ILE A 42 -0.81 -1.70 0.94
N ALA A 43 -1.62 -1.79 -0.12
CA ALA A 43 -1.12 -1.96 -1.47
C ALA A 43 -0.19 -0.81 -1.88
N ARG A 44 -0.58 0.44 -1.58
CA ARG A 44 0.26 1.62 -1.84
C ARG A 44 1.61 1.54 -1.12
N MET A 45 1.62 1.13 0.16
CA MET A 45 2.86 0.99 0.92
C MET A 45 3.80 -0.03 0.27
N ILE A 46 3.28 -1.21 -0.11
CA ILE A 46 4.06 -2.27 -0.76
C ILE A 46 4.62 -1.80 -2.10
N ILE A 47 3.80 -1.14 -2.92
CA ILE A 47 4.22 -0.62 -4.23
C ILE A 47 5.34 0.41 -4.07
N LEU A 48 5.21 1.36 -3.15
CA LEU A 48 6.22 2.40 -2.93
C LEU A 48 7.54 1.80 -2.42
N ASP A 49 7.47 0.92 -1.41
CA ASP A 49 8.64 0.22 -0.86
C ASP A 49 9.39 -0.58 -1.94
N HIS A 50 8.64 -1.25 -2.84
CA HIS A 50 9.25 -1.99 -3.93
C HIS A 50 9.90 -1.07 -4.97
N MET A 51 9.28 0.07 -5.30
CA MET A 51 9.86 1.04 -6.23
C MET A 51 11.15 1.67 -5.68
N GLU A 52 11.18 2.04 -4.40
CA GLU A 52 12.38 2.56 -3.73
C GLU A 52 13.53 1.55 -3.80
N LYS A 53 13.23 0.26 -3.57
CA LYS A 53 14.22 -0.82 -3.70
C LYS A 53 14.74 -0.96 -5.14
N ILE A 54 13.87 -0.88 -6.14
CA ILE A 54 14.30 -0.91 -7.55
C ILE A 54 15.19 0.29 -7.89
N GLU A 55 14.87 1.49 -7.42
CA GLU A 55 15.69 2.68 -7.65
C GLU A 55 17.07 2.56 -7.00
N SER A 56 17.14 2.02 -5.77
CA SER A 56 18.42 1.79 -5.09
C SER A 56 19.34 0.84 -5.85
N LEU A 57 18.80 -0.24 -6.44
CA LEU A 57 19.56 -1.24 -7.20
C LEU A 57 20.04 -0.75 -8.58
N LYS A 58 19.46 0.32 -9.12
CA LYS A 58 19.87 0.89 -10.42
C LYS A 58 21.03 1.89 -10.30
N THR A 59 21.38 2.26 -9.08
CA THR A 59 22.40 3.28 -8.80
C THR A 59 23.75 2.65 -8.44
N GLU A 60 23.85 1.31 -8.51
CA GLU A 60 25.07 0.50 -8.45
C GLU A 60 25.42 -0.06 -9.83
#